data_AF-A0A2Z6R607-F1
#
_entry.id   AF-A0A2Z6R607-F1
#
_cell.length_a   1.000
_cell.length_b   1.000
_cell.length_c   1.000
_cell.angle_alpha   90.00
_cell.angle_beta   90.00
_cell.angle_gamma   90.00
#
_symmetry.space_group_name_H-M   'P 1'
#
loop_
_entity.id
_entity.type
_entity.pdbx_description
1 polymer ?
#
loop_
_entity_poly.entity_id
_entity_poly.type
_entity_poly.pdbx_seq_one_letter_code
_entity_poly.pdbx_strand_id
1 'polypeptide(L)' 'MFSDRSIFVWGCFTCFRVGFLYKIDGGLDAELYQRILDEDFLDILEYYSLNHENIIFQQDNDSKYIAKRI' A
#
# COMPACT_ATOMS: atom_id res chain seq x y z
N MET A 1 -11.51 1.14 -14.16
CA MET A 1 -11.95 -0.25 -13.88
C MET A 1 -11.05 -1.17 -14.66
N PHE A 2 -10.45 -2.15 -13.98
CA PHE A 2 -9.72 -3.24 -14.62
C PHE A 2 -10.73 -4.25 -15.18
N SER A 3 -10.40 -4.90 -16.30
CA SER A 3 -11.26 -5.92 -16.91
C SER A 3 -11.20 -7.23 -16.14
N ASP A 4 -12.15 -8.13 -16.40
CA ASP A 4 -12.31 -9.44 -15.77
C ASP A 4 -11.11 -10.40 -15.99
N ARG A 5 -10.08 -9.97 -16.71
CA ARG A 5 -8.85 -10.73 -17.00
C ARG A 5 -7.59 -10.10 -16.41
N SER A 6 -7.73 -9.02 -15.63
CA SER A 6 -6.62 -8.33 -14.99
C SER A 6 -6.58 -8.63 -13.50
N ILE A 7 -5.37 -8.76 -12.96
CA ILE A 7 -5.16 -8.84 -11.51
C ILE A 7 -4.75 -7.45 -11.04
N PHE A 8 -5.46 -6.93 -10.05
CA PHE A 8 -5.09 -5.68 -9.40
C PHE A 8 -4.40 -5.99 -8.07
N VAL A 9 -3.27 -5.33 -7.84
CA VAL A 9 -2.40 -5.59 -6.70
C VAL A 9 -1.84 -4.27 -6.17
N TRP A 10 -1.58 -4.25 -4.88
CA TRP A 10 -0.78 -3.24 -4.21
C TRP A 10 0.50 -3.87 -3.68
N GLY A 11 1.58 -3.10 -3.64
CA GLY A 11 2.83 -3.51 -3.02
C GLY A 11 3.78 -2.33 -2.93
N CYS A 12 4.77 -2.46 -2.07
CA CYS A 12 5.83 -1.47 -1.90
C CYS A 12 7.20 -2.14 -1.95
N PHE A 13 8.25 -1.36 -2.13
CA PHE A 13 9.63 -1.84 -2.06
C PHE A 13 10.54 -0.73 -1.54
N THR A 14 11.71 -1.14 -1.05
CA THR A 14 12.79 -0.24 -0.63
C THR A 14 14.01 -0.47 -1.53
N CYS A 15 15.03 0.37 -1.38
CA CYS A 15 16.32 0.14 -2.02
C CYS A 15 17.01 -1.16 -1.55
N PHE A 16 16.59 -1.73 -0.41
CA PHE A 16 17.16 -2.95 0.13
C PHE A 16 16.44 -4.20 -0.38
N ARG A 17 15.10 -4.23 -0.31
CA ARG A 17 14.25 -5.41 -0.59
C ARG A 17 12.84 -5.03 -1.05
N VAL A 18 12.17 -5.96 -1.72
CA VAL A 18 10.75 -5.89 -2.13
C VAL A 18 9.85 -6.25 -0.95
N GLY A 19 8.74 -5.54 -0.76
CA GLY A 19 7.72 -5.84 0.24
C GLY A 19 6.73 -6.92 -0.21
N PHE A 20 5.71 -7.16 0.60
CA PHE A 20 4.62 -8.07 0.24
C PHE A 20 3.70 -7.47 -0.83
N LEU A 21 3.00 -8.37 -1.51
CA LEU A 21 2.11 -8.05 -2.61
C LEU A 21 0.69 -8.40 -2.18
N TYR A 22 -0.14 -7.37 -1.99
CA TYR A 22 -1.54 -7.50 -1.58
C TYR A 22 -2.42 -7.57 -2.83
N LYS A 23 -3.19 -8.65 -2.98
CA LYS A 23 -4.15 -8.78 -4.09
C LYS A 23 -5.42 -8.01 -3.74
N ILE A 24 -5.80 -7.08 -4.61
CA ILE A 24 -7.02 -6.30 -4.46
C ILE A 24 -8.13 -6.97 -5.28
N ASP A 25 -9.12 -7.51 -4.58
CA ASP A 25 -10.32 -8.04 -5.21
C ASP A 25 -11.33 -6.90 -5.44
N GLY A 26 -11.71 -6.68 -6.71
CA GLY A 26 -12.60 -5.60 -7.11
C GLY A 26 -11.87 -4.27 -7.35
N GLY A 27 -11.98 -3.34 -6.40
CA GLY A 27 -11.46 -1.98 -6.54
C GLY A 27 -10.75 -1.48 -5.29
N LEU A 28 -9.97 -0.42 -5.45
CA LEU A 28 -9.28 0.27 -4.36
C LEU A 28 -10.00 1.58 -4.06
N ASP A 29 -10.55 1.67 -2.85
CA ASP A 29 -11.07 2.90 -2.25
C ASP A 29 -10.16 3.37 -1.11
N ALA A 30 -10.51 4.51 -0.52
CA ALA A 30 -9.72 5.15 0.53
C ALA A 30 -9.68 4.36 1.84
N GLU A 31 -10.74 3.61 2.16
CA GLU A 31 -10.83 2.83 3.40
C GLU A 31 -9.93 1.60 3.30
N LEU A 32 -10.04 0.85 2.20
CA LEU A 32 -9.18 -0.28 1.92
C LEU A 32 -7.71 0.16 1.81
N TYR A 33 -7.43 1.30 1.18
CA TYR A 33 -6.08 1.82 1.10
C TYR A 33 -5.48 2.12 2.48
N GLN A 34 -6.23 2.79 3.35
CA GLN A 34 -5.78 3.06 4.73
C GLN A 34 -5.51 1.76 5.50
N ARG A 35 -6.37 0.74 5.36
CA ARG A 35 -6.14 -0.56 6.00
C ARG A 35 -4.88 -1.25 5.50
N ILE A 36 -4.61 -1.21 4.20
CA ILE A 36 -3.35 -1.75 3.64
C ILE A 36 -2.14 -1.01 4.22
N LEU A 37 -2.24 0.30 4.47
CA LEU A 37 -1.15 1.06 5.10
C LEU A 37 -0.99 0.73 6.60
N ASP A 38 -2.09 0.58 7.34
CA ASP A 38 -2.06 0.32 8.79
C ASP A 38 -1.69 -1.14 9.11
N GLU A 39 -2.04 -2.08 8.23
CA GLU A 39 -1.79 -3.51 8.39
C GLU A 39 -0.53 -3.92 7.58
N ASP A 40 -0.66 -4.09 6.26
CA ASP A 40 0.39 -4.69 5.43
C ASP A 40 1.68 -3.86 5.36
N PHE A 41 1.59 -2.53 5.23
CA PHE A 41 2.78 -1.68 5.12
C PHE A 41 3.59 -1.66 6.41
N LEU A 42 2.94 -1.46 7.56
CA LEU A 42 3.63 -1.44 8.86
C LEU A 42 4.24 -2.81 9.19
N ASP A 43 3.56 -3.91 8.86
CA ASP A 43 4.10 -5.27 9.01
C ASP A 43 5.37 -5.48 8.16
N ILE A 44 5.43 -4.94 6.94
CA ILE A 44 6.64 -4.98 6.10
C ILE A 44 7.79 -4.21 6.75
N LEU A 45 7.51 -3.06 7.36
CA LEU A 45 8.54 -2.27 8.05
C LEU A 45 9.06 -3.02 9.27
N GLU A 46 8.18 -3.59 10.09
CA GLU A 46 8.56 -4.39 11.24
C GLU A 46 9.40 -5.61 10.82
N TYR A 47 8.94 -6.33 9.79
CA TYR A 47 9.65 -7.50 9.25
C TYR A 47 11.08 -7.15 8.78
N TYR A 48 11.26 -5.98 8.18
CA TYR A 48 12.58 -5.48 7.76
C TYR A 48 13.32 -4.66 8.83
N SER A 49 12.77 -4.56 10.05
CA SER A 49 13.32 -3.74 11.14
C SER A 49 13.58 -2.28 10.73
N LEU A 50 12.71 -1.75 9.88
CA LEU A 50 12.73 -0.36 9.43
C LEU A 50 11.87 0.47 10.39
N ASN A 51 12.45 1.54 10.93
CA ASN A 51 11.68 2.50 11.73
C ASN A 51 10.87 3.39 10.79
N HIS A 52 9.55 3.41 10.94
CA HIS A 52 8.63 4.24 10.15
C HIS A 52 8.92 5.74 10.27
N GLU A 53 9.50 6.21 11.38
CA GLU A 53 9.92 7.61 11.56
C GLU A 53 11.14 7.99 10.72
N ASN A 54 11.92 7.00 10.26
CA ASN A 54 13.18 7.20 9.53
C ASN A 54 13.08 6.87 8.04
N ILE A 55 11.87 6.69 7.52
CA ILE A 55 11.64 6.40 6.10
C ILE A 55 10.84 7.53 5.44
N ILE A 56 11.00 7.63 4.12
CA ILE A 56 10.13 8.45 3.28
C ILE A 56 9.19 7.50 2.57
N PHE A 57 7.89 7.59 2.88
CA PHE A 57 6.87 6.88 2.14
C PHE A 57 6.56 7.63 0.84
N GLN A 58 6.78 6.97 -0.30
CA GLN A 58 6.54 7.54 -1.62
C GLN A 58 5.39 6.78 -2.30
N GLN A 59 4.40 7.54 -2.76
CA GLN A 59 3.23 7.05 -3.49
C GLN A 59 2.92 8.04 -4.62
N ASP A 60 2.10 7.61 -5.59
CA ASP A 60 1.61 8.53 -6.62
C ASP A 60 0.55 9.51 -6.05
N ASN A 61 0.18 10.53 -6.81
CA ASN A 61 -0.76 11.57 -6.38
C ASN A 61 -2.22 11.31 -6.81
N ASP A 62 -2.64 10.04 -6.94
CA ASP A 62 -4.03 9.71 -7.22
C ASP A 62 -4.95 10.24 -6.10
N SER A 63 -6.07 10.84 -6.47
CA SER A 63 -6.99 11.49 -5.54
C SER A 63 -7.59 10.55 -4.50
N LYS A 64 -7.55 9.24 -4.76
CA LYS A 64 -7.98 8.18 -3.82
C LYS A 64 -7.06 8.05 -2.61
N TYR A 65 -5.79 8.44 -2.73
CA TYR A 65 -4.80 8.35 -1.67
C TYR A 65 -4.78 9.59 -0.75
N ILE A 66 -5.61 10.60 -1.05
CA ILE A 66 -5.66 11.92 -0.38
C ILE A 66 -6.93 12.07 0.48
N ALA A 67 -7.81 11.07 0.50
CA ALA A 67 -9.04 11.14 1.28
C ALA A 67 -8.73 11.12 2.79
N LYS A 68 -8.98 12.24 3.47
CA LYS A 68 -8.94 12.33 4.93
C LYS A 68 -10.03 11.44 5.53
N ARG A 69 -9.67 10.70 6.58
CA ARG A 69 -10.63 10.08 7.50
C ARG A 69 -11.55 11.18 8.06
N ILE A 70 -12.86 11.02 7.90
CA ILE A 70 -13.87 11.90 8.52
C ILE A 70 -13.99 11.52 10.00
#